data_AF-A0A6M0CUA0-F1
#
_entry.id   AF-A0A6M0CUA0-F1
#
_cell.length_a   1.000
_cell.length_b   1.000
_cell.length_c   1.000
_cell.angle_alpha   90.00
_cell.angle_beta   90.00
_cell.angle_gamma   90.00
#
_symmetry.space_group_name_H-M   'P 1'
#
loop_
_entity.id
_entity.type
_entity.pdbx_description
1 polymer ?
#
loop_
_entity_poly.entity_id
_entity_poly.type
_entity_poly.pdbx_seq_one_letter_code
_entity_poly.pdbx_strand_id
1 'polypeptide(L)'
;MSYQVLARKWRPRSFREMVGQTHVLKALINALDNQRLHHAYLFTGTRGVGKTTIARIIAKCVNCETGITSTPCGTCSVCREIDEGRFVDLIEIDAASR
;
A
#
# COMPACT_ATOMS: atom_id res chain seq x y z
N MET A 1 -3.73 -1.94 26.10
CA MET A 1 -3.22 -2.34 24.76
C MET A 1 -3.92 -3.62 24.35
N SER A 2 -4.75 -3.59 23.31
CA SER A 2 -5.36 -4.80 22.77
C SER A 2 -4.29 -5.64 22.07
N TYR A 3 -4.30 -6.96 22.30
CA TYR A 3 -3.45 -7.88 21.57
C TYR A 3 -3.70 -7.77 20.05
N GLN A 4 -2.65 -7.60 19.26
CA GLN A 4 -2.72 -7.53 17.80
C GLN A 4 -1.91 -8.68 17.20
N VAL A 5 -2.53 -9.41 16.28
CA VAL A 5 -1.87 -10.51 15.55
C VAL A 5 -0.65 -9.98 14.78
N LEU A 6 0.46 -10.73 14.80
CA LEU A 6 1.73 -10.34 14.19
C LEU A 6 1.60 -9.93 12.71
N ALA A 7 0.77 -10.64 11.95
CA ALA A 7 0.50 -10.33 10.55
C ALA A 7 -0.09 -8.92 10.32
N ARG A 8 -0.80 -8.35 11.32
CA ARG A 8 -1.28 -6.97 11.28
C ARG A 8 -0.26 -6.00 11.87
N LYS A 9 0.41 -6.40 12.96
CA LYS A 9 1.43 -5.56 13.63
C LYS A 9 2.62 -5.24 12.71
N TRP A 10 3.06 -6.22 11.93
CA TRP A 10 4.24 -6.14 11.05
C TRP A 10 3.88 -5.98 9.57
N ARG A 11 2.64 -5.55 9.27
CA ARG A 11 2.26 -5.31 7.88
C ARG A 11 3.11 -4.14 7.33
N PRO A 12 3.87 -4.34 6.24
CA PRO A 12 4.72 -3.29 5.68
C PRO A 12 3.94 -2.02 5.35
N ARG A 13 4.52 -0.87 5.70
CA ARG A 13 3.94 0.46 5.46
C ARG A 13 4.61 1.19 4.31
N SER A 14 5.75 0.71 3.83
CA SER A 14 6.47 1.28 2.70
C SER A 14 7.03 0.19 1.79
N PHE A 15 7.38 0.52 0.54
CA PHE A 15 8.01 -0.46 -0.36
C PHE A 15 9.35 -0.97 0.18
N ARG A 16 10.05 -0.19 1.01
CA ARG A 16 11.33 -0.59 1.61
C ARG A 16 11.18 -1.66 2.68
N GLU A 17 10.03 -1.72 3.34
CA GLU A 17 9.70 -2.74 4.35
C GLU A 17 9.17 -4.04 3.72
N MET A 18 8.86 -4.03 2.43
CA MET A 18 8.41 -5.22 1.72
C MET A 18 9.57 -6.19 1.52
N VAL A 19 9.35 -7.45 1.91
CA VAL A 19 10.33 -8.52 1.70
C VAL A 19 10.08 -9.17 0.33
N GLY A 20 11.11 -9.20 -0.51
CA GLY A 20 11.06 -9.82 -1.84
C GLY A 20 10.31 -8.98 -2.89
N GLN A 21 9.83 -9.64 -3.94
CA GLN A 21 9.06 -9.01 -5.04
C GLN A 21 9.81 -7.87 -5.75
N THR A 22 11.14 -7.92 -5.77
CA THR A 22 12.02 -6.84 -6.25
C THR A 22 11.63 -6.30 -7.62
N HIS A 23 11.26 -7.17 -8.56
CA HIS A 23 10.85 -6.77 -9.91
C HIS A 23 9.54 -5.95 -9.93
N VAL A 24 8.55 -6.36 -9.13
CA VAL A 24 7.26 -5.66 -9.03
C VAL A 24 7.45 -4.32 -8.34
N LEU A 25 8.18 -4.30 -7.21
CA LEU A 25 8.45 -3.08 -6.47
C LEU A 25 9.22 -2.07 -7.32
N LYS A 26 10.24 -2.52 -8.06
CA LYS A 26 11.01 -1.66 -8.97
C LYS A 26 10.13 -1.03 -10.05
N ALA A 27 9.23 -1.80 -10.66
CA ALA A 27 8.30 -1.26 -11.66
C ALA A 27 7.36 -0.21 -11.07
N LEU A 28 6.82 -0.44 -9.88
CA LEU A 28 5.92 0.51 -9.20
C LEU A 28 6.64 1.78 -8.75
N ILE A 29 7.84 1.65 -8.18
CA ILE A 29 8.69 2.79 -7.78
C ILE A 29 8.99 3.64 -9.01
N ASN A 30 9.45 3.02 -10.10
CA ASN A 30 9.72 3.74 -11.34
C ASN A 30 8.47 4.42 -11.91
N ALA A 31 7.30 3.79 -11.84
CA ALA A 31 6.06 4.38 -12.32
C ALA A 31 5.67 5.62 -11.50
N LEU A 32 5.84 5.59 -10.18
CA LEU A 32 5.60 6.73 -9.29
C LEU A 32 6.59 7.86 -9.55
N ASP A 33 7.89 7.55 -9.60
CA ASP A 33 8.96 8.53 -9.74
C ASP A 33 8.91 9.25 -11.10
N ASN A 34 8.45 8.56 -12.15
CA ASN A 34 8.30 9.13 -13.49
C ASN A 34 6.88 9.65 -13.79
N GLN A 35 5.97 9.65 -12.82
CA GLN A 35 4.56 10.05 -13.00
C GLN A 35 3.84 9.27 -14.12
N ARG A 36 4.17 7.99 -14.30
CA ARG A 36 3.58 7.08 -15.30
C ARG A 36 2.65 6.06 -14.64
N LEU A 37 1.74 6.56 -13.79
CA LEU A 37 0.75 5.72 -13.12
C LEU A 37 -0.34 5.28 -14.09
N HIS A 38 -0.73 4.02 -14.00
CA HIS A 38 -1.87 3.47 -14.73
C HIS A 38 -3.15 3.61 -13.89
N HIS A 39 -4.30 3.69 -14.57
CA HIS A 39 -5.61 3.79 -13.93
C HIS A 39 -6.03 2.48 -13.24
N ALA A 40 -5.43 1.34 -13.59
CA ALA A 40 -5.74 0.04 -13.04
C ALA A 40 -4.48 -0.81 -12.84
N TYR A 41 -4.44 -1.52 -11.72
CA TYR A 41 -3.38 -2.48 -11.39
C TYR A 41 -4.01 -3.80 -10.95
N LEU A 42 -3.58 -4.91 -11.57
CA LEU A 42 -3.98 -6.26 -11.20
C LEU A 42 -2.83 -6.96 -10.46
N PHE A 43 -2.98 -7.16 -9.15
CA PHE A 43 -2.04 -7.96 -8.37
C PHE A 43 -2.51 -9.41 -8.28
N THR A 44 -1.72 -10.33 -8.81
CA THR A 44 -2.01 -11.77 -8.80
C THR A 44 -1.08 -12.52 -7.83
N GLY A 45 -1.50 -13.70 -7.38
CA GLY A 45 -0.71 -14.56 -6.49
C GLY A 45 -1.51 -15.17 -5.34
N THR A 46 -0.89 -16.08 -4.58
CA THR A 46 -1.52 -16.84 -3.50
C THR A 46 -1.89 -15.98 -2.28
N ARG A 47 -2.73 -16.49 -1.37
CA ARG A 47 -3.11 -15.77 -0.15
C ARG A 47 -1.87 -15.47 0.70
N GLY A 48 -1.80 -14.27 1.28
CA GLY A 48 -0.72 -13.90 2.21
C GLY A 48 0.54 -13.30 1.58
N VAL A 49 0.68 -13.30 0.24
CA VAL A 49 1.88 -12.75 -0.44
C VAL A 49 1.96 -11.22 -0.49
N GLY A 50 1.09 -10.49 0.22
CA GLY A 50 1.17 -9.02 0.30
C GLY A 50 0.47 -8.23 -0.81
N LYS A 51 -0.39 -8.85 -1.63
CA LYS A 51 -1.17 -8.17 -2.69
C LYS A 51 -1.90 -6.92 -2.20
N THR A 52 -2.74 -7.08 -1.17
CA THR A 52 -3.48 -5.96 -0.56
C THR A 52 -2.55 -4.97 0.14
N THR A 53 -1.39 -5.42 0.65
CA THR A 53 -0.40 -4.52 1.26
C THR A 53 0.21 -3.60 0.21
N ILE A 54 0.60 -4.11 -0.95
CA ILE A 54 1.12 -3.30 -2.06
C ILE A 54 0.07 -2.27 -2.51
N ALA A 55 -1.19 -2.70 -2.67
CA ALA A 55 -2.27 -1.79 -3.04
C ALA A 55 -2.42 -0.62 -2.04
N ARG A 56 -2.39 -0.91 -0.72
CA ARG A 56 -2.42 0.14 0.31
C ARG A 56 -1.19 1.05 0.27
N ILE A 57 0.01 0.51 0.04
CA ILE A 57 1.23 1.32 -0.10
C ILE A 57 1.10 2.26 -1.30
N ILE A 58 0.62 1.79 -2.45
CA ILE A 58 0.35 2.63 -3.62
C ILE A 58 -0.67 3.73 -3.29
N ALA A 59 -1.75 3.40 -2.59
CA ALA A 59 -2.74 4.40 -2.17
C ALA A 59 -2.09 5.51 -1.33
N LYS A 60 -1.15 5.16 -0.43
CA LYS A 60 -0.37 6.16 0.32
C LYS A 60 0.55 6.97 -0.58
N CYS A 61 1.25 6.32 -1.50
CA CYS A 61 2.15 6.98 -2.44
C CYS A 61 1.45 8.05 -3.30
N VAL A 62 0.20 7.80 -3.70
CA VAL A 62 -0.58 8.71 -4.56
C VAL A 62 -1.28 9.82 -3.76
N ASN A 63 -1.71 9.54 -2.52
CA ASN A 63 -2.48 10.50 -1.71
C ASN A 63 -1.64 11.19 -0.62
N CYS A 64 -0.33 10.97 -0.57
CA CYS A 64 0.51 11.61 0.45
C CYS A 64 0.46 13.14 0.33
N GLU A 65 0.23 13.83 1.44
CA GLU A 65 0.22 15.31 1.50
C GLU A 65 1.53 15.95 1.02
N THR A 66 2.65 15.23 1.08
CA THR A 66 3.94 15.69 0.53
C THR A 66 4.02 15.60 -1.00
N GLY A 67 2.95 15.18 -1.65
CA GLY A 67 2.87 14.92 -3.09
C GLY A 67 3.00 13.44 -3.45
N ILE A 68 2.80 13.13 -4.74
CA ILE A 68 2.94 11.79 -5.29
C ILE A 68 4.41 11.36 -5.20
N THR A 69 4.68 10.27 -4.48
CA THR A 69 6.05 9.80 -4.21
C THR A 69 6.12 8.29 -4.04
N SER A 70 7.24 7.67 -4.43
CA SER A 70 7.53 6.26 -4.09
C SER A 70 7.88 6.04 -2.61
N THR A 71 8.11 7.11 -1.86
CA THR A 71 8.46 7.08 -0.43
C THR A 71 7.47 7.92 0.39
N PRO A 72 6.26 7.40 0.68
CA PRO A 72 5.26 8.15 1.45
C PRO A 72 5.79 8.46 2.85
N CYS A 73 5.46 9.64 3.39
CA CYS A 73 6.05 10.10 4.65
C CYS A 73 5.68 9.26 5.87
N GLY A 74 4.53 8.57 5.84
CA GLY A 74 4.04 7.73 6.94
C GLY A 74 3.55 8.51 8.17
N THR A 75 3.60 9.85 8.15
CA THR A 75 3.29 10.70 9.30
C THR A 75 2.15 11.69 9.07
N CYS A 76 1.81 12.00 7.81
CA CYS A 76 0.68 12.86 7.48
C CYS A 76 -0.67 12.19 7.80
N SER A 77 -1.75 12.99 7.80
CA SER A 77 -3.07 12.50 8.17
C SER A 77 -3.52 11.37 7.24
N VAL A 78 -3.39 11.58 5.92
CA VAL A 78 -3.72 10.60 4.89
C VAL A 78 -2.96 9.28 5.07
N CYS A 79 -1.64 9.32 5.29
CA CYS A 79 -0.84 8.11 5.47
C CYS A 79 -1.28 7.29 6.69
N ARG A 80 -1.58 7.97 7.81
CA ARG A 80 -2.07 7.31 9.03
C ARG A 80 -3.46 6.72 8.83
N GLU A 81 -4.36 7.45 8.17
CA GLU A 81 -5.72 6.99 7.92
C GLU A 81 -5.78 5.78 6.98
N ILE A 82 -4.90 5.71 5.97
CA ILE A 82 -4.78 4.53 5.10
C ILE A 82 -4.26 3.32 5.88
N ASP A 83 -3.27 3.50 6.76
CA ASP A 83 -2.74 2.41 7.59
C ASP A 83 -3.79 1.88 8.58
N GLU A 84 -4.64 2.77 9.09
CA GLU A 84 -5.76 2.44 9.97
C GLU A 84 -7.00 1.92 9.22
N GLY A 85 -7.03 2.02 7.89
CA GLY A 85 -8.14 1.58 7.05
C GLY A 85 -9.40 2.44 7.18
N ARG A 86 -9.24 3.73 7.47
CA ARG A 86 -10.33 4.70 7.66
C ARG A 86 -10.29 5.89 6.70
N PHE A 87 -9.39 5.85 5.72
CA PHE A 87 -9.26 6.91 4.73
C PHE A 87 -10.44 6.91 3.76
N VAL A 88 -11.11 8.07 3.64
CA VAL A 88 -12.39 8.20 2.93
C VAL A 88 -12.27 7.84 1.45
N ASP A 89 -11.18 8.23 0.80
CA ASP A 89 -10.99 8.00 -0.65
C ASP A 89 -10.39 6.63 -0.99
N LEU A 90 -10.10 5.79 0.01
CA LEU A 90 -9.67 4.40 -0.19
C LEU A 90 -10.79 3.44 0.18
N ILE A 91 -11.54 3.01 -0.83
CA ILE A 91 -12.63 2.05 -0.67
C ILE A 91 -12.07 0.63 -0.86
N GLU A 92 -12.06 -0.16 0.21
CA GLU A 92 -11.69 -1.58 0.16
C GLU A 92 -12.94 -2.46 0.10
N ILE A 93 -13.10 -3.19 -1.01
CA ILE A 93 -14.23 -4.11 -1.23
C ILE A 93 -13.70 -5.55 -1.19
N ASP A 94 -14.18 -6.35 -0.24
CA ASP A 94 -13.86 -7.78 -0.18
C ASP A 94 -14.90 -8.60 -0.94
N ALA A 95 -14.51 -9.08 -2.11
CA ALA A 95 -15.36 -9.93 -2.96
C ALA A 95 -15.35 -11.42 -2.55
N ALA A 96 -14.49 -11.83 -1.60
CA ALA A 96 -14.36 -13.24 -1.19
C ALA A 96 -15.33 -13.65 -0.06
N SER A 97 -16.02 -12.68 0.55
CA SER A 97 -16.85 -12.87 1.73
C SER A 97 -18.35 -13.10 1.43
N ARG A 98 -18.69 -13.68 0.27
CA ARG A 98 -20.05 -14.11 -0.08
C ARG A 98 -20.22 -15.62 0.08
#